data_AF-G0P998-F1
#
_entry.id   AF-G0P998-F1
#
_cell.length_a   1.000
_cell.length_b   1.000
_cell.length_c   1.000
_cell.angle_alpha   90.00
_cell.angle_beta   90.00
_cell.angle_gamma   90.00
#
_symmetry.space_group_name_H-M   'P 1'
#
loop_
_entity.id
_entity.type
_entity.pdbx_description
1 polymer ?
#
loop_
_entity_poly.entity_id
_entity_poly.type
_entity_poly.pdbx_seq_one_letter_code
_entity_poly.pdbx_strand_id
1 'polypeptide(L)'
;MSAKHAQRGNYESSDDEDEEDSTRKWCFCDDVSHGQMIRCDNRDCTLRWFHFPCIGITEAPKGKWICPRCDVTKKLNAKKTK
;
A
#
# COMPACT_ATOMS: atom_id res chain seq x y z
N MET A 1 46.06 5.01 -39.19
CA MET A 1 45.54 5.79 -38.04
C MET A 1 44.16 6.28 -38.41
N SER A 2 43.14 5.86 -37.64
CA SER A 2 41.84 6.54 -37.42
C SER A 2 40.91 6.72 -38.64
N ALA A 3 39.60 6.48 -38.61
CA ALA A 3 38.66 6.30 -37.53
C ALA A 3 37.53 5.38 -38.01
N LYS A 4 37.18 4.38 -37.19
CA LYS A 4 35.99 3.55 -37.36
C LYS A 4 34.83 4.27 -36.71
N HIS A 5 33.94 4.88 -37.50
CA HIS A 5 32.66 5.37 -36.98
C HIS A 5 31.63 4.25 -37.02
N ALA A 6 31.69 3.36 -36.03
CA ALA A 6 30.66 2.36 -35.77
C ALA A 6 29.78 2.88 -34.62
N GLN A 7 28.68 3.55 -34.95
CA GLN A 7 27.66 3.91 -33.98
C GLN A 7 26.43 3.04 -34.22
N ARG A 8 26.31 1.99 -33.43
CA ARG A 8 25.00 1.41 -33.11
C ARG A 8 25.05 0.98 -31.66
N GLY A 9 25.11 2.00 -30.80
CA GLY A 9 24.90 1.86 -29.37
C GLY A 9 23.46 1.43 -29.15
N ASN A 10 23.26 0.12 -29.11
CA ASN A 10 22.08 -0.49 -28.54
C ASN A 10 22.24 -0.46 -27.02
N TYR A 11 22.09 0.72 -26.43
CA TYR A 11 21.76 0.86 -25.03
C TYR A 11 20.24 0.64 -24.97
N GLU A 12 19.86 -0.62 -24.95
CA GLU A 12 18.51 -0.98 -24.53
C GLU A 12 18.50 -0.88 -23.02
N SER A 13 17.96 0.25 -22.56
CA SER A 13 17.51 0.45 -21.19
C SER A 13 16.36 -0.51 -20.95
N SER A 14 16.63 -1.63 -20.29
CA SER A 14 15.60 -2.54 -19.81
C SER A 14 16.00 -2.93 -18.41
N ASP A 15 15.47 -2.22 -17.43
CA ASP A 15 15.22 -2.71 -16.07
C ASP A 15 14.42 -1.61 -15.35
N ASP A 16 13.13 -1.52 -15.70
CA ASP A 16 12.12 -0.78 -14.95
C ASP A 16 11.12 -1.83 -14.47
N GLU A 17 11.51 -2.63 -13.47
CA GLU A 17 10.64 -3.67 -12.88
C GLU A 17 10.46 -3.54 -11.35
N ASP A 18 10.93 -2.44 -10.73
CA ASP A 18 10.87 -2.28 -9.26
C ASP A 18 10.01 -1.09 -8.76
N GLU A 19 9.28 -0.36 -9.62
CA GLU A 19 8.41 0.75 -9.19
C GLU A 19 6.94 0.37 -8.90
N GLU A 20 6.54 -0.91 -9.03
CA GLU A 20 5.13 -1.28 -8.84
C GLU A 20 4.69 -1.24 -7.36
N ASP A 21 5.55 -1.59 -6.40
CA ASP A 21 5.14 -1.75 -4.99
C ASP A 21 4.76 -0.42 -4.31
N SER A 22 5.50 0.66 -4.60
CA SER A 22 5.26 2.01 -4.06
C SER A 22 4.01 2.67 -4.63
N THR A 23 3.52 2.24 -5.78
CA THR A 23 2.30 2.78 -6.41
C THR A 23 1.03 2.11 -5.89
N ARG A 24 1.14 1.03 -5.09
CA ARG A 24 -0.01 0.25 -4.62
C ARG A 24 -0.81 1.01 -3.57
N LYS A 25 -2.05 1.31 -3.93
CA LYS A 25 -3.01 2.07 -3.11
C LYS A 25 -3.76 1.13 -2.17
N TRP A 26 -3.26 1.01 -0.94
CA TRP A 26 -3.89 0.18 0.09
C TRP A 26 -4.79 0.99 1.03
N CYS A 27 -4.56 2.29 1.17
CA CYS A 27 -5.37 3.16 2.01
C CYS A 27 -6.64 3.63 1.25
N PHE A 28 -7.69 3.99 1.98
CA PHE A 28 -8.92 4.51 1.38
C PHE A 28 -8.79 5.93 0.82
N CYS A 29 -7.66 6.60 1.05
CA CYS A 29 -7.38 7.90 0.45
C CYS A 29 -6.95 7.82 -1.03
N ASP A 30 -6.78 6.61 -1.58
CA ASP A 30 -6.34 6.38 -2.96
C ASP A 30 -4.95 6.96 -3.28
N ASP A 31 -4.16 7.28 -2.25
CA ASP A 31 -2.78 7.72 -2.37
C ASP A 31 -1.78 6.55 -2.29
N VAL A 32 -0.59 6.80 -2.84
CA VAL A 32 0.58 5.93 -2.75
C VAL A 32 0.93 5.63 -1.29
N SER A 33 1.43 4.42 -1.03
CA SER A 33 1.90 4.04 0.30
C SER A 33 3.15 4.83 0.68
N HIS A 34 3.01 5.77 1.61
CA HIS A 34 4.13 6.59 2.06
C HIS A 34 4.16 6.75 3.58
N GLY A 35 5.37 6.89 4.14
CA GLY A 35 5.56 7.16 5.56
C GLY A 35 5.09 6.02 6.47
N GLN A 36 4.40 6.37 7.57
CA GLN A 36 3.96 5.41 8.58
C GLN A 36 2.60 4.82 8.21
N MET A 37 2.57 3.49 8.06
CA MET A 37 1.36 2.72 7.79
C MET A 37 1.13 1.65 8.84
N ILE A 38 -0.14 1.35 9.10
CA ILE A 38 -0.56 0.28 10.00
C ILE A 38 -1.37 -0.77 9.24
N ARG A 39 -1.16 -2.05 9.59
CA ARG A 39 -1.90 -3.17 9.03
C ARG A 39 -3.12 -3.52 9.89
N CYS A 40 -4.28 -3.66 9.27
CA CYS A 40 -5.48 -4.22 9.88
C CYS A 40 -5.31 -5.72 10.16
N ASP A 41 -5.62 -6.16 11.39
CA ASP A 41 -5.58 -7.57 11.81
C ASP A 41 -6.74 -8.41 11.25
N ASN A 42 -7.77 -7.77 10.70
CA ASN A 42 -8.89 -8.47 10.08
C ASN A 42 -8.45 -9.12 8.75
N ARG A 43 -8.41 -10.46 8.70
CA ARG A 43 -7.93 -11.22 7.53
C ARG A 43 -8.76 -10.97 6.27
N ASP A 44 -10.05 -10.70 6.44
CA ASP A 44 -11.01 -10.38 5.37
C ASP A 44 -10.98 -8.91 4.94
N CYS A 45 -10.07 -8.08 5.48
CA CYS A 45 -9.90 -6.72 5.03
C CYS A 45 -9.24 -6.70 3.65
N THR A 46 -9.84 -6.02 2.67
CA THR A 46 -9.28 -5.85 1.32
C THR A 46 -8.15 -4.82 1.29
N LEU A 47 -8.34 -3.70 2.00
CA LEU A 47 -7.40 -2.58 2.03
C LEU A 47 -6.13 -2.87 2.83
N ARG A 48 -6.21 -3.64 3.92
CA ARG A 48 -5.10 -4.07 4.82
C ARG A 48 -4.19 -2.99 5.39
N TRP A 49 -3.68 -2.01 4.64
CA TRP A 49 -2.76 -0.97 5.10
C TRP A 49 -3.39 0.41 5.08
N PHE A 50 -3.08 1.22 6.09
CA PHE A 50 -3.65 2.55 6.24
C PHE A 50 -2.59 3.53 6.74
N HIS A 51 -2.57 4.74 6.19
CA HIS A 51 -1.72 5.82 6.69
C HIS A 51 -2.20 6.26 8.07
N PHE A 52 -1.25 6.49 8.97
CA PHE A 52 -1.49 7.04 10.31
C PHE A 52 -2.41 8.27 10.32
N PRO A 53 -2.16 9.32 9.52
CA PRO A 53 -3.03 10.50 9.47
C PRO A 53 -4.43 10.20 8.92
N CYS A 54 -4.57 9.28 7.97
CA CYS A 54 -5.89 8.95 7.40
C CYS A 54 -6.83 8.34 8.45
N ILE A 55 -6.30 7.55 9.39
CA ILE A 55 -7.07 6.93 10.48
C ILE A 55 -6.95 7.70 11.81
N GLY A 56 -6.28 8.85 11.82
CA GLY A 56 -6.13 9.69 13.01
C GLY A 56 -5.31 9.06 14.14
N ILE A 57 -4.33 8.22 13.83
CA ILE A 57 -3.37 7.70 14.82
C ILE A 57 -2.02 8.39 14.67
N THR A 58 -1.34 8.66 15.78
CA THR A 58 0.01 9.22 15.79
C THR A 58 1.07 8.16 16.10
N GLU A 59 0.69 7.09 16.79
CA GLU A 59 1.58 6.02 17.22
C GLU A 59 0.95 4.65 16.94
N ALA A 60 1.82 3.66 16.72
CA ALA A 60 1.36 2.29 16.54
C ALA A 60 0.71 1.78 17.85
N PRO A 61 -0.54 1.34 17.82
CA PRO A 61 -1.23 0.80 18.99
C PRO A 61 -0.55 -0.49 19.44
N LYS A 62 -0.54 -0.72 20.75
CA LYS A 62 -0.01 -1.97 21.33
C LYS A 62 -1.00 -3.10 21.10
N GLY A 63 -0.69 -3.98 20.15
CA GLY A 63 -1.45 -5.22 19.89
C GLY A 63 -2.26 -5.19 18.61
N LYS A 64 -3.42 -5.86 18.61
CA LYS A 64 -4.27 -6.01 17.43
C LYS A 64 -5.00 -4.70 17.13
N TRP A 65 -4.83 -4.21 15.91
CA TRP A 65 -5.56 -3.06 15.41
C TRP A 65 -6.51 -3.46 14.29
N ILE A 66 -7.72 -2.89 14.33
CA ILE A 66 -8.77 -3.13 13.34
C ILE A 66 -9.14 -1.78 12.73
N CYS A 67 -9.19 -1.72 11.39
CA CYS A 67 -9.53 -0.48 10.71
C CYS A 67 -10.99 -0.08 10.92
N PRO A 68 -11.33 1.22 10.81
CA PRO A 68 -12.69 1.71 11.02
C PRO A 68 -13.73 0.99 10.16
N ARG A 69 -13.36 0.62 8.93
CA ARG A 69 -14.25 -0.09 8.01
C ARG A 69 -14.59 -1.50 8.51
N CYS A 70 -13.60 -2.22 9.05
CA CYS A 70 -13.82 -3.56 9.62
C CYS A 70 -14.55 -3.50 10.97
N ASP A 71 -14.30 -2.46 11.78
CA ASP A 71 -15.03 -2.24 13.04
C ASP A 71 -16.54 -2.06 12.81
N VAL A 72 -16.92 -1.25 11.82
CA VAL A 72 -18.32 -1.08 11.42
C VAL A 72 -18.93 -2.40 10.95
N THR A 73 -18.26 -3.14 10.07
CA THR A 73 -18.77 -4.44 9.57
C THR A 73 -18.99 -5.44 10.70
N LYS A 74 -18.06 -5.56 11.66
CA LYS A 74 -18.24 -6.46 12.82
C LYS A 74 -19.51 -6.11 13.62
N LYS A 75 -19.79 -4.82 13.82
CA LYS A 75 -20.98 -4.34 14.52
C LYS A 75 -22.28 -4.60 13.75
N LEU A 76 -22.25 -4.51 12.42
CA LEU A 76 -23.43 -4.80 11.58
C LEU A 76 -23.76 -6.29 11.57
N ASN A 77 -22.76 -7.16 11.45
CA ASN A 77 -22.96 -8.60 11.45
C ASN A 77 -23.48 -9.10 12.81
N ALA A 78 -23.05 -8.51 13.93
CA ALA A 78 -23.54 -8.86 15.26
C ALA A 78 -25.05 -8.58 15.46
N LYS A 79 -25.63 -7.65 14.69
CA LYS A 79 -27.05 -7.29 14.78
C LYS A 79 -27.97 -8.15 13.89
N LYS A 80 -27.41 -8.93 12.96
CA LYS A 80 -28.19 -9.71 11.98
C LYS A 80 -28.59 -11.12 12.46
N THR A 81 -28.21 -11.49 13.69
CA THR A 81 -28.50 -12.80 14.32
C THR A 81 -29.45 -12.66 15.52
N LYS A 82 -30.38 -11.70 15.48
CA LYS A 82 -31.47 -11.63 16.46
C LYS A 82 -32.80 -11.50 15.74
#